data_AF-A0A2C6BS67-F1
#
_entry.id   AF-A0A2C6BS67-F1
#
_cell.length_a   1.000
_cell.length_b   1.000
_cell.length_c   1.000
_cell.angle_alpha   90.00
_cell.angle_beta   90.00
_cell.angle_gamma   90.00
#
_symmetry.space_group_name_H-M   'P 1'
#
loop_
_entity.id
_entity.type
_entity.pdbx_description
1 polymer ?
#
loop_
_entity_poly.entity_id
_entity_poly.type
_entity_poly.pdbx_seq_one_letter_code
_entity_poly.pdbx_strand_id
1 'polypeptide(L)'
;MHIGRKIKKFRDENKLSQKEFAEKIGVTQGFLSHLENGRLDIESPSLEKKILIAIGEENKTDEITDDKKVEIPHNDNVHSPKHYMIPGCNFESIDIIRQRLGDVGFMFFLEGNVSKYLIRAEKKNGKEDYEKAKKYLSWLVDMKKVIPQELAFNSKEKIAEGCGTDWLNIIGGISIDMKTKKALILNEVFNQLYSANYGKASELIDALLKE
;
A
#
# COMPACT_ATOMS: atom_id res chain seq x y z
N MET A 1 -20.53 19.27 20.10
CA MET A 1 -19.44 20.26 20.31
C MET A 1 -18.40 20.00 19.24
N HIS A 2 -18.06 20.99 18.40
CA HIS A 2 -17.14 20.79 17.27
C HIS A 2 -15.75 20.34 17.75
N ILE A 3 -15.18 19.29 17.14
CA ILE A 3 -13.90 18.67 17.53
C ILE A 3 -12.77 19.71 17.61
N GLY A 4 -12.77 20.72 16.72
CA GLY A 4 -11.79 21.81 16.72
C GLY A 4 -11.81 22.64 18.00
N ARG A 5 -13.00 22.87 18.59
CA ARG A 5 -13.10 23.59 19.87
C ARG A 5 -12.55 22.77 21.04
N LYS A 6 -12.71 21.44 21.01
CA LYS A 6 -12.13 20.54 22.02
C LYS A 6 -10.61 20.55 21.97
N ILE A 7 -10.06 20.46 20.76
CA ILE A 7 -8.62 20.52 20.52
C ILE A 7 -8.03 21.82 21.04
N LYS A 8 -8.64 22.96 20.67
CA LYS A 8 -8.19 24.28 21.11
C LYS A 8 -8.15 24.40 22.63
N LYS A 9 -9.21 23.94 23.30
CA LYS A 9 -9.32 23.95 24.76
C LYS A 9 -8.21 23.09 25.41
N PHE A 10 -8.05 21.83 24.98
CA PHE A 10 -7.00 20.95 25.49
C PHE A 10 -5.60 21.58 25.30
N ARG A 11 -5.36 22.15 24.11
CA ARG A 11 -4.10 22.76 23.75
C ARG A 11 -3.78 23.95 24.66
N ASP A 12 -4.75 24.82 24.90
CA ASP A 12 -4.59 26.00 25.78
C ASP A 12 -4.40 25.58 27.26
N GLU A 13 -5.13 24.56 27.73
CA GLU A 13 -4.99 24.00 29.10
C GLU A 13 -3.61 23.37 29.33
N ASN A 14 -3.04 22.73 28.32
CA ASN A 14 -1.72 22.09 28.38
C ASN A 14 -0.58 23.00 27.93
N LYS A 15 -0.84 24.30 27.68
CA LYS A 15 0.14 25.29 27.21
C LYS A 15 0.91 24.87 25.96
N LEU A 16 0.24 24.17 25.05
CA LEU A 16 0.80 23.72 23.79
C LEU A 16 0.58 24.80 22.71
N SER A 17 1.59 25.01 21.88
CA SER A 17 1.41 25.77 20.64
C SER A 17 0.66 24.93 19.60
N GLN A 18 0.03 25.58 18.62
CA GLN A 18 -0.60 24.88 17.51
C GLN A 18 0.40 23.99 16.77
N LYS A 19 1.67 24.41 16.71
CA LYS A 19 2.74 23.64 16.06
C LYS A 19 3.02 22.34 16.83
N GLU A 20 3.23 22.43 18.14
CA GLU A 20 3.54 21.26 18.99
C GLU A 20 2.40 20.24 19.00
N PHE A 21 1.15 20.71 19.10
CA PHE A 21 0.02 19.80 19.07
C PHE A 21 -0.20 19.20 17.67
N ALA A 22 0.02 19.97 16.60
CA ALA A 22 -0.06 19.46 15.24
C ALA A 22 0.99 18.38 14.97
N GLU A 23 2.23 18.58 15.45
CA GLU A 23 3.29 17.57 15.41
C GLU A 23 2.90 16.30 16.18
N LYS A 24 2.29 16.45 17.37
CA LYS A 24 1.81 15.32 18.19
C LYS A 24 0.78 14.44 17.49
N ILE A 25 -0.11 15.04 16.67
CA ILE A 25 -1.14 14.30 15.94
C ILE A 25 -0.78 14.02 14.46
N GLY A 26 0.41 14.45 14.02
CA GLY A 26 0.91 14.20 12.66
C GLY A 26 0.24 15.03 11.57
N VAL A 27 -0.17 16.28 11.86
CA VAL A 27 -0.75 17.21 10.89
C VAL A 27 0.05 18.51 10.82
N THR A 28 -0.27 19.39 9.87
CA THR A 28 0.36 20.72 9.79
C THR A 28 -0.27 21.70 10.77
N GLN A 29 0.51 22.70 11.22
CA GLN A 29 0.00 23.79 12.05
C GLN A 29 -1.16 24.55 11.35
N GLY A 30 -1.07 24.74 10.03
CA GLY A 30 -2.14 25.34 9.22
C GLY A 30 -3.42 24.51 9.26
N PHE A 31 -3.32 23.19 9.06
CA PHE A 31 -4.45 22.27 9.18
C PHE A 31 -5.12 22.37 10.55
N LEU A 32 -4.32 22.34 11.63
CA LEU A 32 -4.82 22.48 12.99
C LEU A 32 -5.53 23.82 13.20
N SER A 33 -4.98 24.93 12.66
CA SER A 33 -5.61 26.25 12.76
C SER A 33 -6.97 26.31 12.05
N HIS A 34 -7.08 25.74 10.86
CA HIS A 34 -8.37 25.67 10.15
C HIS A 34 -9.40 24.84 10.92
N LEU A 35 -8.95 23.71 11.48
CA LEU A 35 -9.77 22.82 12.28
C LEU A 35 -10.26 23.50 13.58
N GLU A 36 -9.38 24.13 14.35
CA GLU A 36 -9.72 24.84 15.61
C GLU A 36 -10.69 26.01 15.38
N ASN A 37 -10.60 26.66 14.21
CA ASN A 37 -11.45 27.79 13.83
C ASN A 37 -12.75 27.36 13.11
N GLY A 38 -13.01 26.05 12.97
CA GLY A 38 -14.22 25.53 12.33
C GLY A 38 -14.29 25.80 10.82
N ARG A 39 -13.16 26.06 10.17
CA ARG A 39 -13.05 26.22 8.71
C ARG A 39 -12.85 24.89 7.98
N LEU A 40 -12.60 23.81 8.73
CA LEU A 40 -12.37 22.47 8.23
C LEU A 40 -12.98 21.45 9.20
N ASP A 41 -13.72 20.50 8.66
CA ASP A 41 -14.26 19.36 9.40
C ASP A 41 -13.40 18.10 9.20
N ILE A 42 -13.47 17.17 10.15
CA ILE A 42 -12.74 15.90 10.07
C ILE A 42 -13.70 14.83 9.54
N GLU A 43 -13.45 14.34 8.34
CA GLU A 43 -14.21 13.24 7.75
C GLU A 43 -13.52 11.88 7.92
N SER A 44 -12.28 11.85 8.44
CA SER A 44 -11.50 10.61 8.64
C SER A 44 -11.66 10.05 10.06
N PRO A 45 -12.26 8.85 10.21
CA PRO A 45 -12.41 8.19 11.52
C PRO A 45 -11.06 7.91 12.21
N SER A 46 -10.00 7.70 11.43
CA SER A 46 -8.65 7.43 11.95
C SER A 46 -7.98 8.65 12.58
N LEU A 47 -8.17 9.84 11.97
CA LEU A 47 -7.62 11.10 12.49
C LEU A 47 -8.41 11.55 13.72
N GLU A 48 -9.72 11.38 13.69
CA GLU A 48 -10.58 11.61 14.85
C GLU A 48 -10.13 10.73 16.03
N LYS A 49 -9.89 9.43 15.80
CA LYS A 49 -9.36 8.53 16.83
C LYS A 49 -8.00 8.97 17.38
N LYS A 50 -7.06 9.38 16.51
CA LYS A 50 -5.75 9.90 16.95
C LYS A 50 -5.87 11.15 17.80
N ILE A 51 -6.77 12.06 17.44
CA ILE A 51 -7.03 13.29 18.19
C ILE A 51 -7.64 12.97 19.55
N LEU A 52 -8.67 12.10 19.60
CA LEU A 52 -9.31 11.67 20.84
C LEU A 52 -8.30 11.04 21.82
N ILE A 53 -7.43 10.17 21.30
CA ILE A 53 -6.31 9.61 22.08
C ILE A 53 -5.36 10.73 22.56
N ALA A 54 -5.00 11.68 21.69
CA ALA A 54 -4.06 12.75 22.02
C ALA A 54 -4.59 13.75 23.05
N ILE A 55 -5.92 13.95 23.11
CA ILE A 55 -6.62 14.80 24.09
C ILE A 55 -7.09 14.05 25.34
N GLY A 56 -6.88 12.73 25.42
CA GLY A 56 -7.23 11.92 26.58
C GLY A 56 -8.74 11.69 26.78
N GLU A 57 -9.56 11.91 25.75
CA GLU A 57 -10.99 11.57 25.79
C GLU A 57 -11.17 10.15 25.23
N GLU A 58 -11.10 9.15 26.10
CA GLU A 58 -11.57 7.80 25.78
C GLU A 58 -13.10 7.78 25.79
N ASN A 59 -13.74 7.53 24.64
CA ASN A 59 -15.08 6.95 24.65
C ASN A 59 -14.92 5.43 24.65
N LYS A 60 -15.29 4.83 25.80
CA LYS A 60 -15.59 3.41 25.94
C LYS A 60 -16.65 3.01 24.93
N THR A 61 -16.31 2.13 24.01
CA THR A 61 -17.10 0.93 23.72
C THR A 61 -16.15 -0.15 23.24
N ASP A 62 -16.07 -1.16 24.11
CA ASP A 62 -15.82 -2.57 23.89
C ASP A 62 -14.43 -3.13 24.21
N GLU A 63 -14.48 -4.05 25.17
CA GLU A 63 -13.43 -4.60 26.03
C GLU A 63 -12.59 -5.69 25.35
N ILE A 64 -11.27 -5.62 25.58
CA ILE A 64 -10.31 -6.65 26.03
C ILE A 64 -10.37 -8.04 25.33
N THR A 65 -9.31 -8.46 24.64
CA THR A 65 -8.19 -9.31 25.13
C THR A 65 -7.17 -9.37 23.96
N ASP A 66 -5.85 -9.46 24.09
CA ASP A 66 -5.01 -10.11 25.08
C ASP A 66 -3.55 -9.61 24.94
N ASP A 67 -2.85 -9.65 26.06
CA ASP A 67 -1.41 -9.66 26.29
C ASP A 67 -0.37 -8.90 25.42
N LYS A 68 0.38 -8.08 26.16
CA LYS A 68 1.62 -7.42 25.76
C LYS A 68 2.67 -8.43 25.28
N LYS A 69 3.02 -8.36 23.99
CA LYS A 69 4.40 -8.58 23.54
C LYS A 69 5.01 -7.24 23.17
N VAL A 70 6.19 -6.97 23.73
CA VAL A 70 7.05 -5.85 23.38
C VAL A 70 7.36 -5.93 21.88
N GLU A 71 6.73 -5.08 21.06
CA GLU A 71 7.03 -4.98 19.64
C GLU A 71 8.37 -4.27 19.45
N ILE A 72 9.37 -5.04 19.03
CA ILE A 72 10.52 -4.55 18.25
C ILE A 72 9.91 -3.76 17.08
N PRO A 73 10.34 -2.53 16.76
CA PRO A 73 9.68 -1.70 15.75
C PRO A 73 9.70 -2.43 14.40
N HIS A 74 8.58 -3.06 14.06
CA HIS A 74 8.37 -3.71 12.78
C HIS A 74 8.23 -2.59 11.75
N ASN A 75 9.29 -2.37 10.98
CA ASN A 75 9.25 -1.45 9.87
C ASN A 75 8.42 -2.10 8.76
N ASP A 76 7.12 -1.79 8.71
CA ASP A 76 6.21 -2.24 7.67
C ASP A 76 6.56 -1.58 6.33
N ASN A 77 7.58 -2.15 5.68
CA ASN A 77 8.08 -1.75 4.37
C ASN A 77 7.17 -2.20 3.21
N VAL A 78 6.06 -2.86 3.51
CA VAL A 78 5.12 -3.36 2.51
C VAL A 78 3.92 -2.42 2.41
N HIS A 79 3.27 -2.10 3.53
CA HIS A 79 1.98 -1.40 3.51
C HIS A 79 2.09 0.12 3.58
N SER A 80 3.01 0.70 4.34
CA SER A 80 3.23 2.15 4.36
C SER A 80 4.67 2.49 4.76
N PRO A 81 5.64 2.37 3.84
CA PRO A 81 7.02 2.69 4.14
C PRO A 81 7.15 4.18 4.44
N LYS A 82 7.71 4.53 5.61
CA LYS A 82 7.83 5.93 6.08
C LYS A 82 8.48 6.88 5.08
N HIS A 83 9.37 6.37 4.21
CA HIS A 83 10.08 7.17 3.22
C HIS A 83 9.23 7.57 2.00
N TYR A 84 8.03 7.01 1.82
CA TYR A 84 7.09 7.42 0.77
C TYR A 84 6.06 8.45 1.25
N MET A 85 5.94 8.66 2.57
CA MET A 85 5.12 9.73 3.13
C MET A 85 5.73 11.09 2.74
N ILE A 86 4.91 11.98 2.20
CA ILE A 86 5.35 13.33 1.82
C ILE A 86 5.26 14.24 3.05
N PRO A 87 6.39 14.80 3.54
CA PRO A 87 6.37 15.65 4.72
C PRO A 87 5.44 16.85 4.55
N GLY A 88 4.53 17.05 5.51
CA GLY A 88 3.54 18.13 5.47
C GLY A 88 2.29 17.84 4.64
N CYS A 89 2.18 16.64 4.04
CA CYS A 89 1.02 16.20 3.28
C CYS A 89 0.40 14.93 3.90
N ASN A 90 -0.91 14.73 3.69
CA ASN A 90 -1.64 13.54 4.13
C ASN A 90 -1.82 12.53 2.97
N PHE A 91 -0.77 12.33 2.17
CA PHE A 91 -0.74 11.38 1.07
C PHE A 91 0.69 10.85 0.87
N GLU A 92 0.82 9.70 0.22
CA GLU A 92 2.08 9.05 -0.11
C GLU A 92 2.50 9.38 -1.55
N SER A 93 3.74 9.09 -1.93
CA SER A 93 4.22 9.24 -3.31
C SER A 93 3.35 8.48 -4.33
N ILE A 94 2.71 7.38 -3.92
CA ILE A 94 1.82 6.60 -4.78
C ILE A 94 0.61 7.42 -5.26
N ASP A 95 0.10 8.32 -4.41
CA ASP A 95 -1.04 9.19 -4.74
C ASP A 95 -0.64 10.22 -5.79
N ILE A 96 0.56 10.80 -5.69
CA ILE A 96 1.12 11.70 -6.73
C ILE A 96 1.20 10.96 -8.07
N ILE A 97 1.72 9.73 -8.06
CA ILE A 97 1.87 8.91 -9.27
C ILE A 97 0.50 8.65 -9.89
N ARG A 98 -0.50 8.28 -9.09
CA ARG A 98 -1.87 8.07 -9.56
C ARG A 98 -2.45 9.33 -10.20
N GLN A 99 -2.35 10.48 -9.55
CA GLN A 99 -2.84 11.75 -10.10
C GLN A 99 -2.14 12.13 -11.41
N ARG A 100 -0.83 11.85 -11.52
CA ARG A 100 -0.05 12.17 -12.73
C ARG A 100 -0.41 11.27 -13.92
N LEU A 101 -0.62 9.98 -13.69
CA LEU A 101 -0.81 8.99 -14.74
C LEU A 101 -2.27 8.81 -15.17
N GLY A 102 -3.22 9.27 -14.35
CA GLY A 102 -4.63 8.91 -14.49
C GLY A 102 -4.86 7.42 -14.26
N ASP A 103 -6.12 6.97 -14.25
CA ASP A 103 -6.42 5.58 -13.88
C ASP A 103 -5.77 4.57 -14.85
N VAL A 104 -5.86 4.79 -16.17
CA VAL A 104 -5.25 3.90 -17.18
C VAL A 104 -3.73 3.77 -17.01
N GLY A 105 -3.01 4.89 -16.93
CA GLY A 105 -1.57 4.86 -16.77
C GLY A 105 -1.14 4.28 -15.42
N PHE A 106 -1.92 4.54 -14.37
CA PHE A 106 -1.64 4.01 -13.04
C PHE A 106 -1.81 2.49 -12.98
N MET A 107 -2.78 1.91 -13.71
CA MET A 107 -2.92 0.45 -13.80
C MET A 107 -1.68 -0.22 -14.42
N PHE A 108 -1.13 0.34 -15.49
CA PHE A 108 0.13 -0.17 -16.08
C PHE A 108 1.30 -0.05 -15.10
N PHE A 109 1.36 1.04 -14.35
CA PHE A 109 2.33 1.21 -13.28
C PHE A 109 2.18 0.12 -12.20
N LEU A 110 0.97 -0.21 -11.79
CA LEU A 110 0.71 -1.26 -10.80
C LEU A 110 1.14 -2.63 -11.31
N GLU A 111 0.69 -3.04 -12.50
CA GLU A 111 1.05 -4.36 -13.09
C GLU A 111 2.56 -4.49 -13.31
N GLY A 112 3.21 -3.44 -13.79
CA GLY A 112 4.67 -3.41 -13.92
C GLY A 112 5.38 -3.61 -12.58
N ASN A 113 4.85 -3.06 -11.48
CA ASN A 113 5.38 -3.30 -10.14
C ASN A 113 5.13 -4.75 -9.67
N VAL A 114 3.97 -5.34 -9.94
CA VAL A 114 3.70 -6.76 -9.65
C VAL A 114 4.74 -7.63 -10.34
N SER A 115 4.93 -7.48 -11.65
CA SER A 115 5.93 -8.23 -12.43
C SER A 115 7.34 -8.04 -11.88
N LYS A 116 7.74 -6.78 -11.60
CA LYS A 116 9.05 -6.45 -11.03
C LYS A 116 9.32 -7.21 -9.72
N TYR A 117 8.35 -7.22 -8.80
CA TYR A 117 8.54 -7.87 -7.50
C TYR A 117 8.55 -9.40 -7.61
N LEU A 118 7.72 -9.99 -8.48
CA LEU A 118 7.76 -11.43 -8.77
C LEU A 118 9.12 -11.88 -9.34
N ILE A 119 9.67 -11.11 -10.29
CA ILE A 119 11.00 -11.38 -10.88
C ILE A 119 12.12 -11.29 -9.83
N ARG A 120 11.98 -10.34 -8.89
CA ARG A 120 13.04 -10.00 -7.93
C ARG A 120 13.05 -10.83 -6.67
N ALA A 121 11.90 -11.42 -6.28
CA ALA A 121 11.72 -12.05 -4.98
C ALA A 121 12.87 -12.99 -4.61
N GLU A 122 13.13 -14.02 -5.42
CA GLU A 122 14.15 -15.03 -5.09
C GLU A 122 15.59 -14.55 -5.31
N LYS A 123 15.78 -13.36 -5.89
CA LYS A 123 17.10 -12.75 -6.14
C LYS A 123 17.49 -11.70 -5.11
N LYS A 124 16.53 -11.19 -4.31
CA LYS A 124 16.78 -10.06 -3.40
C LYS A 124 16.09 -10.16 -2.04
N ASN A 125 14.77 -10.01 -1.98
CA ASN A 125 14.05 -9.79 -0.72
C ASN A 125 13.09 -10.94 -0.32
N GLY A 126 13.06 -12.02 -1.11
CA GLY A 126 12.22 -13.19 -0.88
C GLY A 126 10.76 -12.83 -0.61
N LYS A 127 10.29 -13.25 0.57
CA LYS A 127 8.91 -13.06 1.05
C LYS A 127 8.41 -11.61 0.96
N GLU A 128 9.23 -10.63 1.31
CA GLU A 128 8.83 -9.21 1.29
C GLU A 128 8.43 -8.75 -0.12
N ASP A 129 9.13 -9.23 -1.15
CA ASP A 129 8.79 -8.88 -2.53
C ASP A 129 7.50 -9.59 -2.98
N TYR A 130 7.22 -10.82 -2.54
CA TYR A 130 5.92 -11.45 -2.81
C TYR A 130 4.77 -10.70 -2.14
N GLU A 131 4.96 -10.23 -0.90
CA GLU A 131 3.96 -9.40 -0.20
C GLU A 131 3.73 -8.06 -0.94
N LYS A 132 4.80 -7.43 -1.45
CA LYS A 132 4.68 -6.25 -2.30
C LYS A 132 3.96 -6.55 -3.61
N ALA A 133 4.29 -7.65 -4.29
CA ALA A 133 3.59 -8.07 -5.50
C ALA A 133 2.09 -8.21 -5.23
N LYS A 134 1.72 -8.87 -4.12
CA LYS A 134 0.33 -9.03 -3.70
C LYS A 134 -0.37 -7.69 -3.45
N LYS A 135 0.29 -6.77 -2.75
CA LYS A 135 -0.26 -5.43 -2.45
C LYS A 135 -0.54 -4.61 -3.71
N TYR A 136 0.40 -4.61 -4.66
CA TYR A 136 0.19 -3.90 -5.92
C TYR A 136 -0.90 -4.57 -6.77
N LEU A 137 -0.99 -5.90 -6.73
CA LEU A 137 -2.04 -6.65 -7.43
C LEU A 137 -3.43 -6.37 -6.83
N SER A 138 -3.56 -6.23 -5.52
CA SER A 138 -4.86 -5.90 -4.90
C SER A 138 -5.36 -4.53 -5.35
N TRP A 139 -4.49 -3.52 -5.38
CA TRP A 139 -4.84 -2.21 -5.94
C TRP A 139 -5.25 -2.28 -7.42
N LEU A 140 -4.57 -3.12 -8.21
CA LEU A 140 -4.90 -3.31 -9.62
C LEU A 140 -6.28 -3.96 -9.80
N VAL A 141 -6.63 -4.95 -8.97
CA VAL A 141 -7.95 -5.58 -8.96
C VAL A 141 -9.05 -4.58 -8.60
N ASP A 142 -8.82 -3.73 -7.61
CA ASP A 142 -9.79 -2.71 -7.19
C ASP A 142 -10.09 -1.70 -8.31
N MET A 143 -9.10 -1.40 -9.16
CA MET A 143 -9.21 -0.44 -10.26
C MET A 143 -9.89 -0.99 -11.52
N LYS A 144 -9.99 -2.31 -11.67
CA LYS A 144 -10.41 -2.97 -12.93
C LYS A 144 -11.83 -2.64 -13.41
N LYS A 145 -12.61 -1.88 -12.63
CA LYS A 145 -13.96 -1.40 -12.98
C LYS A 145 -13.98 -0.29 -14.06
N VAL A 146 -12.83 0.18 -14.54
CA VAL A 146 -12.72 1.41 -15.35
C VAL A 146 -12.15 1.15 -16.78
N ILE A 147 -11.80 -0.09 -17.15
CA ILE A 147 -11.01 -0.34 -18.38
C ILE A 147 -11.87 -0.57 -19.64
N PRO A 148 -11.59 0.13 -20.75
CA PRO A 148 -12.01 -0.26 -22.10
C PRO A 148 -11.28 -1.54 -22.55
N GLN A 149 -12.01 -2.47 -23.16
CA GLN A 149 -11.54 -3.77 -23.68
C GLN A 149 -10.31 -3.70 -24.61
N GLU A 150 -9.92 -2.51 -25.07
CA GLU A 150 -8.91 -2.26 -26.12
C GLU A 150 -7.49 -1.98 -25.62
N LEU A 151 -7.27 -1.88 -24.29
CA LEU A 151 -5.91 -1.78 -23.74
C LEU A 151 -5.24 -3.17 -23.80
N ALA A 152 -4.59 -3.43 -24.94
CA ALA A 152 -3.96 -4.72 -25.21
C ALA A 152 -2.70 -4.93 -24.35
N PHE A 153 -2.79 -5.82 -23.36
CA PHE A 153 -1.60 -6.43 -22.76
C PHE A 153 -1.01 -7.44 -23.73
N ASN A 154 0.31 -7.50 -23.81
CA ASN A 154 0.99 -8.53 -24.59
C ASN A 154 0.90 -9.87 -23.86
N SER A 155 0.62 -10.95 -24.60
CA SER A 155 0.75 -12.30 -24.06
C SER A 155 2.20 -12.58 -23.69
N LYS A 156 2.44 -13.59 -22.84
CA LYS A 156 3.79 -14.00 -22.45
C LYS A 156 4.65 -14.40 -23.65
N GLU A 157 4.05 -14.96 -24.71
CA GLU A 157 4.73 -15.29 -25.96
C GLU A 157 5.21 -14.03 -26.67
N LYS A 158 4.35 -13.01 -26.81
CA LYS A 158 4.74 -11.71 -27.37
C LYS A 158 5.79 -10.99 -26.54
N ILE A 159 5.71 -11.09 -25.21
CA ILE A 159 6.73 -10.56 -24.30
C ILE A 159 8.07 -11.26 -24.56
N ALA A 160 8.07 -12.59 -24.65
CA ALA A 160 9.29 -13.36 -24.89
C ALA A 160 9.91 -13.05 -26.26
N GLU A 161 9.08 -12.99 -27.32
CA GLU A 161 9.49 -12.58 -28.66
C GLU A 161 10.13 -11.18 -28.65
N GLY A 162 9.50 -10.21 -27.98
CA GLY A 162 10.04 -8.86 -27.82
C GLY A 162 11.37 -8.81 -27.04
N CYS A 163 11.63 -9.81 -26.20
CA CYS A 163 12.90 -9.99 -25.50
C CYS A 163 13.93 -10.82 -26.31
N GLY A 164 13.60 -11.25 -27.54
CA GLY A 164 14.49 -12.04 -28.39
C GLY A 164 14.73 -13.46 -27.88
N THR A 165 13.76 -14.05 -27.16
CA THR A 165 13.88 -15.39 -26.59
C THR A 165 12.50 -16.07 -26.50
N ASP A 166 12.40 -17.18 -25.77
CA ASP A 166 11.14 -17.86 -25.45
C ASP A 166 10.83 -17.79 -23.95
N TRP A 167 9.57 -18.07 -23.61
CA TRP A 167 9.10 -17.98 -22.23
C TRP A 167 9.79 -18.98 -21.31
N LEU A 168 10.18 -20.17 -21.79
CA LEU A 168 10.85 -21.19 -20.98
C LEU A 168 12.23 -20.69 -20.53
N ASN A 169 12.98 -20.02 -21.40
CA ASN A 169 14.25 -19.39 -21.03
C ASN A 169 14.07 -18.27 -20.00
N ILE A 170 13.04 -17.43 -20.17
CA ILE A 170 12.75 -16.35 -19.23
C ILE A 170 12.40 -16.91 -17.85
N ILE A 171 11.42 -17.81 -17.76
CA ILE A 171 10.99 -18.35 -16.47
C ILE A 171 12.09 -19.20 -15.84
N GLY A 172 12.86 -19.95 -16.65
CA GLY A 172 14.05 -20.68 -16.20
C GLY A 172 15.07 -19.74 -15.54
N GLY A 173 15.38 -18.61 -16.16
CA GLY A 173 16.31 -17.61 -15.61
C GLY A 173 15.78 -16.83 -14.40
N ILE A 174 14.46 -16.71 -14.25
CA ILE A 174 13.84 -16.14 -13.05
C ILE A 174 13.88 -17.15 -11.89
N SER A 175 13.67 -18.44 -12.18
CA SER A 175 13.47 -19.50 -11.19
C SER A 175 14.66 -20.44 -10.98
N ILE A 176 15.85 -20.06 -11.45
CA ILE A 176 17.04 -20.93 -11.54
C ILE A 176 17.41 -21.63 -10.23
N ASP A 177 17.27 -20.94 -9.08
CA ASP A 177 17.62 -21.47 -7.75
C ASP A 177 16.38 -21.87 -6.92
N MET A 178 15.20 -21.94 -7.55
CA MET A 178 13.96 -22.27 -6.87
C MET A 178 13.71 -23.77 -6.79
N LYS A 179 13.08 -24.22 -5.69
CA LYS A 179 12.49 -25.56 -5.64
C LYS A 179 11.47 -25.72 -6.77
N THR A 180 11.45 -26.88 -7.42
CA THR A 180 10.60 -27.17 -8.59
C THR A 180 9.14 -26.79 -8.39
N LYS A 181 8.55 -27.15 -7.23
CA LYS A 181 7.15 -26.80 -6.93
C LYS A 181 6.93 -25.29 -6.88
N LYS A 182 7.81 -24.55 -6.22
CA LYS A 182 7.73 -23.09 -6.12
C LYS A 182 7.93 -22.42 -7.49
N ALA A 183 8.85 -22.94 -8.32
CA ALA A 183 9.06 -22.48 -9.69
C ALA A 183 7.82 -22.67 -10.58
N LEU A 184 7.14 -23.82 -10.47
CA LEU A 184 5.91 -24.10 -11.19
C LEU A 184 4.78 -23.16 -10.78
N ILE A 185 4.62 -22.90 -9.47
CA ILE A 185 3.63 -21.94 -8.98
C ILE A 185 3.96 -20.53 -9.51
N LEU A 186 5.23 -20.11 -9.48
CA LEU A 186 5.63 -18.79 -9.99
C LEU A 186 5.36 -18.65 -11.49
N ASN A 187 5.65 -19.67 -12.28
CA ASN A 187 5.31 -19.70 -13.70
C ASN A 187 3.80 -19.51 -13.91
N GLU A 188 2.99 -20.20 -13.09
CA GLU A 188 1.54 -20.09 -13.17
C GLU A 188 1.02 -18.72 -12.72
N VAL A 189 1.66 -18.07 -11.74
CA VAL A 189 1.36 -16.67 -11.40
C VAL A 189 1.52 -15.77 -12.62
N PHE A 190 2.62 -15.88 -13.37
CA PHE A 190 2.84 -15.07 -14.58
C PHE A 190 1.83 -15.38 -15.67
N ASN A 191 1.47 -16.66 -15.87
CA ASN A 191 0.44 -17.05 -16.84
C ASN A 191 -0.90 -16.36 -16.54
N GLN A 192 -1.34 -16.41 -15.29
CA GLN A 192 -2.61 -15.81 -14.86
C GLN A 192 -2.55 -14.28 -14.88
N LEU A 193 -1.42 -13.68 -14.46
CA LEU A 193 -1.21 -12.24 -14.50
C LEU A 193 -1.31 -11.69 -15.92
N TYR A 194 -0.53 -12.24 -16.86
CA TYR A 194 -0.49 -11.76 -18.25
C TYR A 194 -1.70 -12.17 -19.10
N SER A 195 -2.54 -13.07 -18.58
CA SER A 195 -3.88 -13.35 -19.13
C SER A 195 -4.97 -12.50 -18.48
N ALA A 196 -4.58 -11.49 -17.70
CA ALA A 196 -5.49 -10.62 -16.95
C ALA A 196 -6.41 -11.35 -15.96
N ASN A 197 -6.07 -12.57 -15.53
CA ASN A 197 -6.77 -13.31 -14.47
C ASN A 197 -6.17 -12.99 -13.10
N TYR A 198 -6.32 -11.74 -12.68
CA TYR A 198 -5.68 -11.21 -11.47
C TYR A 198 -6.17 -11.86 -10.17
N GLY A 199 -7.44 -12.29 -10.13
CA GLY A 199 -7.97 -13.03 -8.99
C GLY A 199 -7.20 -14.34 -8.77
N LYS A 200 -7.02 -15.12 -9.85
CA LYS A 200 -6.26 -16.36 -9.76
C LYS A 200 -4.77 -16.12 -9.50
N ALA A 201 -4.19 -15.09 -10.12
CA ALA A 201 -2.81 -14.70 -9.85
C ALA A 201 -2.60 -14.37 -8.36
N SER A 202 -3.55 -13.68 -7.71
CA SER A 202 -3.48 -13.38 -6.28
C SER A 202 -3.49 -14.63 -5.40
N GLU A 203 -4.37 -15.60 -5.70
CA GLU A 203 -4.40 -16.89 -4.97
C GLU A 203 -3.08 -17.66 -5.09
N LEU A 204 -2.45 -17.61 -6.26
CA LEU A 204 -1.17 -18.29 -6.51
C LEU A 204 0.01 -17.59 -5.82
N ILE A 205 -0.03 -16.26 -5.68
CA ILE A 205 0.94 -15.54 -4.84
C ILE A 205 0.79 -15.96 -3.38
N ASP A 206 -0.44 -16.20 -2.89
CA ASP A 206 -0.67 -16.76 -1.56
C ASP A 206 -0.13 -18.19 -1.41
N ALA A 207 -0.14 -18.98 -2.48
CA ALA A 207 0.53 -20.28 -2.49
C ALA A 207 2.06 -20.12 -2.43
N LEU A 208 2.66 -19.18 -3.17
CA LEU A 208 4.11 -18.91 -3.10
C LEU A 208 4.57 -18.49 -1.71
N LEU A 209 3.76 -17.69 -1.00
CA LEU A 209 4.07 -17.24 0.36
C LEU A 209 4.07 -18.38 1.40
N LYS A 210 3.52 -19.55 1.06
CA LYS A 210 3.42 -20.74 1.93
C LYS A 210 4.49 -21.80 1.63
N GLU A 211 5.24 -21.68 0.53
CA GLU A 211 6.26 -22.65 0.07
C GLU A 211 7.69 -22.24 0.44
#